data_AF-A0A7X6FMT7-F1
#
_entry.id   AF-A0A7X6FMT7-F1
#
_cell.length_a   1.000
_cell.length_b   1.000
_cell.length_c   1.000
_cell.angle_alpha   90.00
_cell.angle_beta   90.00
_cell.angle_gamma   90.00
#
_symmetry.space_group_name_H-M   'P 1'
#
loop_
_entity.id
_entity.type
_entity.pdbx_description
1 polymer ?
#
loop_
_entity_poly.entity_id
_entity_poly.type
_entity_poly.pdbx_seq_one_letter_code
_entity_poly.pdbx_strand_id
1 'polypeptide(L)'
;MRAMHSVRVGVSLAALVIGCGVMSGCLSSPTYGTDKTAGVQLLDDLGDIASISAATPKDKGVKYPNRPGLVVPPDKDKANLTQPQQSLASKDNPAWLESPEDARKRLADEADQKKNDVNYRSPLAQADSTKNRMTEAQQTAAYRAARQDQAGTYIDQRRYLIDPPQQYRQVSDPTALNDVGTPESKKEKQRKKDAEAAQQTNNSSWWKPFQ
;
A
#
# COMPACT_ATOMS: atom_id res chain seq x y z
N MET A 1 -65.31 -8.68 7.15
CA MET A 1 -64.43 -8.95 5.99
C MET A 1 -63.01 -8.33 6.10
N ARG A 2 -62.83 -7.10 6.62
CA ARG A 2 -61.49 -6.47 6.72
C ARG A 2 -60.48 -7.23 7.60
N ALA A 3 -60.90 -7.75 8.75
CA ALA A 3 -60.02 -8.50 9.65
C ALA A 3 -59.44 -9.78 9.01
N MET A 4 -60.26 -10.52 8.26
CA MET A 4 -59.81 -11.74 7.55
C MET A 4 -58.85 -11.41 6.39
N HIS A 5 -59.00 -10.24 5.75
CA HIS A 5 -58.03 -9.77 4.76
C HIS A 5 -56.71 -9.38 5.41
N SER A 6 -56.71 -8.66 6.53
CA SER A 6 -55.49 -8.31 7.26
C SER A 6 -54.74 -9.55 7.76
N VAL A 7 -55.46 -10.56 8.23
CA VAL A 7 -54.85 -11.85 8.64
C VAL A 7 -54.26 -12.58 7.43
N ARG A 8 -54.98 -12.65 6.29
CA ARG A 8 -54.48 -13.30 5.08
C ARG A 8 -53.26 -12.59 4.50
N VAL A 9 -53.25 -11.26 4.50
CA VAL A 9 -52.11 -10.44 4.05
C VAL A 9 -50.91 -10.59 5.00
N GLY A 10 -51.15 -10.63 6.31
CA GLY A 10 -50.11 -10.89 7.30
C GLY A 10 -49.47 -12.27 7.13
N VAL A 11 -50.29 -13.30 6.94
CA VAL A 11 -49.82 -14.67 6.70
C VAL A 11 -49.05 -14.79 5.38
N SER A 12 -49.51 -14.13 4.31
CA SER A 12 -48.79 -14.15 3.02
C SER A 12 -47.46 -13.40 3.07
N LEU A 13 -47.38 -12.29 3.81
CA LEU A 13 -46.15 -11.53 3.98
C LEU A 13 -45.12 -12.30 4.82
N ALA A 14 -45.57 -12.95 5.90
CA ALA A 14 -44.71 -13.81 6.72
C ALA A 14 -44.17 -15.00 5.91
N ALA A 15 -45.02 -15.65 5.11
CA ALA A 15 -44.62 -16.74 4.23
C ALA A 15 -43.60 -16.30 3.16
N LEU A 16 -43.73 -15.09 2.62
CA LEU A 16 -42.79 -14.54 1.65
C LEU A 16 -41.42 -14.27 2.27
N VAL A 17 -41.37 -13.66 3.47
CA VAL A 17 -40.10 -13.40 4.17
C VAL A 17 -39.38 -14.71 4.52
N ILE A 18 -40.10 -15.71 5.00
CA ILE A 18 -39.55 -17.04 5.28
C ILE A 18 -39.05 -17.69 3.97
N GLY A 19 -39.85 -17.66 2.90
CA GLY A 19 -39.48 -18.21 1.61
C GLY A 19 -38.21 -17.59 1.01
N CYS A 20 -38.06 -16.26 1.12
CA CYS A 20 -36.86 -15.55 0.69
C CYS A 20 -35.64 -15.90 1.57
N GLY A 21 -35.81 -16.06 2.89
CA GLY A 21 -34.73 -16.41 3.80
C GLY A 21 -34.14 -17.81 3.54
N VAL A 22 -34.97 -18.80 3.20
CA VAL A 22 -34.50 -20.16 2.90
C VAL A 22 -33.75 -20.22 1.55
N MET A 23 -34.15 -19.42 0.55
CA MET A 23 -33.44 -19.36 -0.74
C MET A 23 -32.14 -18.54 -0.71
N SER A 24 -31.97 -17.61 0.24
CA SER A 24 -30.70 -16.90 0.46
C SER A 24 -29.62 -17.74 1.17
N GLY A 25 -29.94 -18.97 1.59
CA GLY A 25 -29.03 -19.88 2.29
C GLY A 25 -28.22 -20.83 1.41
N CYS A 26 -28.26 -20.68 0.08
CA CYS A 26 -27.51 -21.54 -0.83
C CYS A 26 -26.00 -21.24 -0.78
N LEU A 27 -25.24 -22.23 -0.28
CA LEU A 27 -23.78 -22.45 -0.36
C LEU A 27 -22.96 -21.95 0.84
N SER A 28 -22.59 -22.90 1.72
CA SER A 28 -21.37 -22.89 2.55
C SER A 28 -20.93 -21.51 3.04
N SER A 29 -21.64 -20.93 4.02
CA SER A 29 -21.15 -19.69 4.62
C SER A 29 -19.87 -19.98 5.42
N PRO A 30 -18.82 -19.18 5.28
CA PRO A 30 -17.57 -19.35 6.03
C PRO A 30 -17.82 -19.26 7.54
N THR A 31 -17.28 -20.21 8.29
CA THR A 31 -17.14 -20.11 9.75
C THR A 31 -15.87 -19.32 10.00
N TYR A 32 -15.98 -18.01 10.22
CA TYR A 32 -14.83 -17.11 10.44
C TYR A 32 -14.20 -17.32 11.83
N GLY A 33 -13.80 -18.55 12.15
CA GLY A 33 -13.14 -18.93 13.40
C GLY A 33 -14.06 -19.03 14.61
N THR A 34 -15.38 -19.01 14.43
CA THR A 34 -16.36 -19.07 15.54
C THR A 34 -17.16 -20.38 15.61
N ASP A 35 -16.72 -21.44 14.92
CA ASP A 35 -17.39 -22.76 14.79
C ASP A 35 -18.86 -22.71 14.29
N LYS A 36 -19.40 -21.50 14.04
CA LYS A 36 -20.76 -21.21 13.62
C LYS A 36 -20.76 -20.58 12.23
N THR A 37 -21.76 -20.93 11.43
CA THR A 37 -21.98 -20.33 10.11
C THR A 37 -22.37 -18.86 10.26
N ALA A 38 -22.03 -18.02 9.28
CA ALA A 38 -22.28 -16.57 9.35
C ALA A 38 -23.76 -16.22 9.60
N GLY A 39 -24.69 -17.02 9.06
CA GLY A 39 -26.12 -16.86 9.31
C GLY A 39 -26.55 -17.27 10.72
N VAL A 40 -25.94 -18.30 11.29
CA VAL A 40 -26.20 -18.73 12.68
C VAL A 40 -25.63 -17.70 13.66
N GLN A 41 -24.43 -17.18 13.40
CA GLN A 41 -23.84 -16.11 14.20
C GLN A 41 -24.72 -14.85 14.18
N LEU A 42 -25.21 -14.43 13.00
CA LEU A 42 -26.08 -13.26 12.88
C LEU A 42 -27.41 -13.42 13.64
N LEU A 43 -28.01 -14.60 13.61
CA LEU A 43 -29.24 -14.90 14.36
C LEU A 43 -29.00 -14.89 15.88
N ASP A 44 -27.88 -15.44 16.33
CA ASP A 44 -27.46 -15.39 17.73
C ASP A 44 -27.23 -13.95 18.18
N ASP A 45 -26.46 -13.17 17.39
CA ASP A 45 -26.14 -11.78 17.69
C ASP A 45 -27.40 -10.89 17.74
N LEU A 46 -28.38 -11.10 16.85
CA LEU A 46 -29.67 -10.40 16.89
C LEU A 46 -30.53 -10.84 18.08
N GLY A 47 -30.47 -12.13 18.45
CA GLY A 47 -31.14 -12.67 19.64
C GLY A 47 -30.57 -12.07 20.93
N ASP A 48 -29.24 -11.96 21.01
CA ASP A 48 -28.54 -11.33 22.13
C ASP A 48 -28.78 -9.82 22.20
N ILE A 49 -28.78 -9.12 21.06
CA ILE A 49 -29.13 -7.69 21.01
C ILE A 49 -30.59 -7.46 21.44
N ALA A 50 -31.51 -8.33 21.01
CA ALA A 50 -32.91 -8.25 21.43
C ALA A 50 -33.07 -8.54 22.93
N SER A 51 -32.33 -9.52 23.47
CA SER A 51 -32.37 -9.89 24.89
C SER A 51 -31.78 -8.80 25.81
N ILE A 52 -30.86 -7.98 25.30
CA ILE A 52 -30.31 -6.80 26.00
C ILE A 52 -31.34 -5.66 26.12
N SER A 53 -32.36 -5.61 25.26
CA SER A 53 -33.17 -4.39 25.06
C SER A 53 -34.42 -4.22 25.93
N ALA A 54 -34.85 -5.19 26.74
CA ALA A 54 -36.18 -5.08 27.39
C ALA A 54 -36.34 -5.49 28.87
N ALA A 55 -35.42 -6.24 29.50
CA ALA A 55 -35.72 -6.80 30.84
C ALA A 55 -34.60 -6.71 31.89
N THR A 56 -33.42 -6.19 31.57
CA THR A 56 -32.30 -6.21 32.51
C THR A 56 -31.72 -4.80 32.71
N PRO A 57 -31.80 -4.21 33.92
CA PRO A 57 -31.21 -2.91 34.17
C PRO A 57 -29.70 -2.94 33.89
N LYS A 58 -29.22 -1.91 33.19
CA LYS A 58 -27.87 -1.74 32.62
C LYS A 58 -26.73 -1.69 33.65
N ASP A 59 -27.05 -1.86 34.94
CA ASP A 59 -26.10 -1.65 36.04
C ASP A 59 -26.32 -2.63 37.21
N LYS A 60 -26.47 -3.92 36.91
CA LYS A 60 -26.26 -4.96 37.93
C LYS A 60 -24.74 -5.13 38.13
N GLY A 61 -24.12 -4.14 38.77
CA GLY A 61 -22.71 -4.06 39.17
C GLY A 61 -21.90 -5.30 38.78
N VAL A 62 -21.42 -5.31 37.53
CA VAL A 62 -20.59 -6.39 37.02
C VAL A 62 -19.32 -6.38 37.85
N LYS A 63 -19.25 -7.30 38.81
CA LYS A 63 -18.09 -7.45 39.68
C LYS A 63 -17.01 -8.12 38.85
N TYR A 64 -16.21 -7.31 38.16
CA TYR A 64 -15.05 -7.80 37.44
C TYR A 64 -14.13 -8.47 38.47
N PRO A 65 -13.88 -9.79 38.38
CA PRO A 65 -12.81 -10.38 39.15
C PRO A 65 -11.53 -9.65 38.75
N ASN A 66 -10.68 -9.35 39.72
CA ASN A 66 -9.40 -8.73 39.42
C ASN A 66 -8.70 -9.62 38.40
N ARG A 67 -8.30 -9.06 37.25
CA ARG A 67 -7.68 -9.85 36.19
C ARG A 67 -6.49 -10.58 36.82
N PRO A 68 -6.33 -11.90 36.57
CA PRO A 68 -5.14 -12.59 37.05
C PRO A 68 -3.92 -11.79 36.57
N GLY A 69 -2.97 -11.55 37.48
CA GLY A 69 -1.77 -10.80 37.16
C GLY A 69 -1.05 -11.42 35.96
N LEU A 70 -0.26 -10.61 35.26
CA LEU A 70 0.54 -11.09 34.14
C LEU A 70 1.32 -12.33 34.57
N VAL A 71 1.14 -13.44 33.85
CA VAL A 71 1.92 -14.67 34.07
C VAL A 71 3.33 -14.36 33.60
N VAL A 72 4.15 -13.88 34.53
CA VAL A 72 5.57 -13.63 34.29
C VAL A 72 6.33 -14.95 34.45
N PRO A 73 7.33 -15.21 33.59
CA PRO A 73 8.22 -16.35 33.77
C PRO A 73 8.90 -16.31 35.16
N PRO A 74 9.22 -17.46 35.75
CA PRO A 74 10.06 -17.54 36.94
C PRO A 74 11.37 -16.75 36.75
N ASP A 75 11.93 -16.16 37.80
CA ASP A 75 13.08 -15.23 37.67
C ASP A 75 14.31 -15.84 36.99
N LYS A 76 14.46 -17.18 37.05
CA LYS A 76 15.46 -17.96 36.31
C LYS A 76 15.34 -17.88 34.78
N ASP A 77 14.12 -17.72 34.27
CA ASP A 77 13.81 -17.70 32.83
C ASP A 77 13.76 -16.26 32.28
N LYS A 78 13.67 -15.24 33.17
CA LYS A 78 13.73 -13.83 32.76
C LYS A 78 15.08 -13.43 32.19
N ALA A 79 16.17 -14.06 32.63
CA ALA A 79 17.52 -13.81 32.11
C ALA A 79 17.71 -14.32 30.66
N ASN A 80 16.87 -15.26 30.20
CA ASN A 80 16.86 -15.78 28.83
C ASN A 80 15.86 -15.05 27.91
N LEU A 81 15.13 -14.06 28.43
CA LEU A 81 14.27 -13.24 27.57
C LEU A 81 15.16 -12.39 26.65
N THR A 82 14.81 -12.39 25.37
CA THR A 82 15.39 -11.41 24.43
C THR A 82 15.18 -10.02 24.99
N GLN A 83 16.25 -9.25 25.09
CA GLN A 83 16.19 -7.87 25.57
C GLN A 83 15.10 -7.11 24.80
N PRO A 84 14.27 -6.30 25.49
CA PRO A 84 13.27 -5.49 24.81
C PRO A 84 13.94 -4.67 23.71
N GLN A 85 13.28 -4.58 22.56
CA GLN A 85 13.78 -3.77 21.46
C GLN A 85 14.02 -2.35 21.96
N GLN A 86 15.25 -1.88 21.79
CA GLN A 86 15.59 -0.52 22.18
C GLN A 86 14.75 0.44 21.33
N SER A 87 14.09 1.39 21.99
CA SER A 87 13.29 2.39 21.29
C SER A 87 14.20 3.16 20.33
N LEU A 88 13.85 3.17 19.05
CA LEU A 88 14.57 3.94 18.03
C LEU A 88 14.43 5.47 18.24
N ALA A 89 13.48 5.87 19.09
CA ALA A 89 13.20 7.24 19.47
C ALA A 89 13.91 7.65 20.77
N SER A 90 15.14 7.15 21.00
CA SER A 90 16.00 7.61 22.10
C SER A 90 16.89 8.78 21.67
N LYS A 91 17.33 9.58 22.65
CA LYS A 91 18.24 10.72 22.47
C LYS A 91 19.61 10.32 21.87
N ASP A 92 19.94 9.04 21.95
CA ASP A 92 21.20 8.48 21.44
C ASP A 92 21.16 8.25 19.91
N ASN A 93 19.98 8.34 19.28
CA ASN A 93 19.86 8.21 17.84
C ASN A 93 20.24 9.53 17.14
N PRO A 94 21.34 9.60 16.36
CA PRO A 94 21.74 10.84 15.69
C PRO A 94 20.73 11.34 14.64
N ALA A 95 19.81 10.48 14.18
CA ALA A 95 18.70 10.90 13.32
C ALA A 95 17.59 11.65 14.10
N TRP A 96 17.57 11.55 15.43
CA TRP A 96 16.60 12.15 16.33
C TRP A 96 17.32 12.94 17.43
N LEU A 97 17.65 14.20 17.15
CA LEU A 97 18.33 15.10 18.09
C LEU A 97 17.57 15.30 19.42
N GLU A 98 16.26 15.10 19.40
CA GLU A 98 15.35 15.23 20.55
C GLU A 98 14.35 14.06 20.52
N SER A 99 13.97 13.53 21.71
CA SER A 99 12.92 12.51 21.76
C SER A 99 11.58 13.11 21.32
N PRO A 100 10.64 12.33 20.74
CA PRO A 100 9.36 12.87 20.27
C PRO A 100 8.56 13.56 21.39
N GLU A 101 8.60 13.04 22.61
CA GLU A 101 7.89 13.61 23.75
C GLU A 101 8.55 14.89 24.24
N ASP A 102 9.89 14.96 24.26
CA ASP A 102 10.62 16.19 24.60
C ASP A 102 10.35 17.28 23.56
N ALA A 103 10.36 16.93 22.27
CA ALA A 103 10.05 17.85 21.19
C ALA A 103 8.63 18.40 21.29
N ARG A 104 7.65 17.55 21.63
CA ARG A 104 6.25 17.98 21.87
C ARG A 104 6.14 18.90 23.06
N LYS A 105 6.82 18.60 24.17
CA LYS A 105 6.84 19.44 25.36
C LYS A 105 7.44 20.81 25.05
N ARG A 106 8.60 20.85 24.39
CA ARG A 106 9.24 22.09 23.95
C ARG A 106 8.32 22.93 23.06
N LEU A 107 7.63 22.30 22.10
CA LEU A 107 6.67 22.97 21.22
C LEU A 107 5.46 23.53 21.97
N ALA A 108 4.97 22.81 23.00
CA ALA A 108 3.90 23.30 23.86
C ALA A 108 4.36 24.51 24.69
N ASP A 109 5.54 24.41 25.33
CA ASP A 109 6.13 25.49 26.12
C ASP A 109 6.41 26.73 25.25
N GLU A 110 6.89 26.55 24.02
CA GLU A 110 7.12 27.63 23.04
C GLU A 110 5.80 28.31 22.66
N ALA A 111 4.74 27.53 22.42
CA ALA A 111 3.41 28.06 22.10
C ALA A 111 2.80 28.85 23.27
N ASP A 112 2.97 28.37 24.51
CA ASP A 112 2.50 29.07 25.70
C ASP A 112 3.24 30.40 25.92
N GLN A 113 4.57 30.41 25.74
CA GLN A 113 5.38 31.63 25.82
C GLN A 113 5.02 32.66 24.75
N LYS A 114 4.64 32.20 23.55
CA LYS A 114 4.31 33.03 22.40
C LYS A 114 2.81 33.24 22.18
N LYS A 115 1.98 32.86 23.16
CA LYS A 115 0.51 32.93 23.09
C LYS A 115 -0.04 34.32 22.72
N ASN A 116 0.65 35.39 23.13
CA ASN A 116 0.23 36.78 22.90
C ASN A 116 0.92 37.44 21.69
N ASP A 117 1.78 36.73 20.96
CA ASP A 117 2.47 37.25 19.78
C ASP A 117 1.64 36.98 18.53
N VAL A 118 1.10 38.04 17.92
CA VAL A 118 0.24 37.96 16.72
C VAL A 118 1.02 37.45 15.50
N ASN A 119 2.35 37.62 15.48
CA ASN A 119 3.19 37.20 14.36
C ASN A 119 3.76 35.80 14.54
N TYR A 120 3.58 35.18 15.71
CA TYR A 120 4.11 33.85 15.97
C TYR A 120 3.34 32.78 15.17
N ARG A 121 4.09 31.88 14.53
CA ARG A 121 3.55 30.68 13.89
C ARG A 121 4.33 29.47 14.39
N SER A 122 3.62 28.49 14.93
CA SER A 122 4.26 27.27 15.39
C SER A 122 4.94 26.52 14.23
N PRO A 123 6.10 25.89 14.47
CA PRO A 123 6.75 25.04 13.48
C PRO A 123 5.84 23.92 12.95
N LEU A 124 4.93 23.42 13.80
CA LEU A 124 3.90 22.45 13.41
C LEU A 124 2.94 23.00 12.34
N ALA A 125 2.51 24.25 12.49
CA ALA A 125 1.67 24.92 11.49
C ALA A 125 2.44 25.29 10.21
N GLN A 126 3.77 25.45 10.30
CA GLN A 126 4.62 25.68 9.13
C GLN A 126 4.84 24.40 8.31
N ALA A 127 4.88 23.23 8.96
CA ALA A 127 5.03 21.94 8.28
C ALA A 127 3.94 21.70 7.23
N ASP A 128 2.68 22.01 7.57
CA ASP A 128 1.52 21.90 6.67
C ASP A 128 1.31 23.12 5.77
N SER A 129 2.18 24.13 5.85
CA SER A 129 2.00 25.35 5.07
C SER A 129 2.28 25.12 3.59
N THR A 130 1.51 25.78 2.73
CA THR A 130 1.71 25.77 1.27
C THR A 130 3.13 26.17 0.86
N LYS A 131 3.86 26.91 1.70
CA LYS A 131 5.27 27.27 1.48
C LYS A 131 6.22 26.07 1.52
N ASN A 132 5.84 24.99 2.21
CA ASN A 132 6.57 23.72 2.25
C ASN A 132 6.15 22.77 1.11
N ARG A 133 5.15 23.12 0.30
CA ARG A 133 4.84 22.34 -0.90
C ARG A 133 5.94 22.57 -1.92
N MET A 134 6.58 21.49 -2.35
CA MET A 134 7.57 21.53 -3.43
C MET A 134 6.98 22.23 -4.64
N THR A 135 7.77 23.07 -5.31
CA THR A 135 7.33 23.71 -6.55
C THR A 135 7.08 22.66 -7.64
N GLU A 136 6.25 22.97 -8.65
CA GLU A 136 5.98 22.03 -9.74
C GLU A 136 7.27 21.54 -10.44
N ALA A 137 8.26 22.43 -10.58
CA ALA A 137 9.57 22.09 -11.12
C ALA A 137 10.32 21.07 -10.23
N GLN A 138 10.29 21.25 -8.91
CA GLN A 138 10.87 20.32 -7.96
C GLN A 138 10.14 18.98 -7.94
N GLN A 139 8.80 18.99 -7.99
CA GLN A 139 7.98 17.77 -8.07
C GLN A 139 8.30 16.99 -9.35
N THR A 140 8.40 17.68 -10.48
CA THR A 140 8.72 17.05 -11.77
C THR A 140 10.14 16.50 -11.76
N ALA A 141 11.11 17.22 -11.19
CA ALA A 141 12.47 16.73 -11.03
C ALA A 141 12.54 15.49 -10.14
N ALA A 142 11.85 15.49 -9.00
CA ALA A 142 11.74 14.35 -8.10
C ALA A 142 11.06 13.14 -8.78
N TYR A 143 10.00 13.39 -9.54
CA TYR A 143 9.33 12.34 -10.32
C TYR A 143 10.26 11.74 -11.39
N ARG A 144 11.00 12.57 -12.14
CA ARG A 144 11.98 12.08 -13.12
C ARG A 144 13.08 11.26 -12.46
N ALA A 145 13.61 11.73 -11.32
CA ALA A 145 14.60 10.99 -10.55
C ALA A 145 14.05 9.63 -10.07
N ALA A 146 12.84 9.61 -9.51
CA ALA A 146 12.18 8.37 -9.08
C ALA A 146 11.92 7.41 -10.26
N ARG A 147 11.57 7.92 -11.45
CA ARG A 147 11.42 7.14 -12.69
C ARG A 147 12.75 6.54 -13.15
N GLN A 148 13.84 7.29 -13.07
CA GLN A 148 15.19 6.80 -13.38
C GLN A 148 15.61 5.71 -12.38
N ASP A 149 15.32 5.90 -11.09
CA ASP A 149 15.57 4.91 -10.05
C ASP A 149 14.75 3.62 -10.25
N GLN A 150 13.50 3.74 -10.72
CA GLN A 150 12.66 2.58 -11.07
C GLN A 150 13.12 1.85 -12.33
N ALA A 151 13.73 2.56 -13.27
CA ALA A 151 14.17 1.99 -14.55
C ALA A 151 15.28 0.94 -14.40
N GLY A 152 15.87 0.77 -13.21
CA GLY A 152 16.79 -0.34 -12.97
C GLY A 152 18.20 -0.11 -13.49
N THR A 153 18.47 1.01 -14.17
CA THR A 153 19.71 1.29 -14.90
C THR A 153 20.86 1.74 -13.99
N TYR A 154 20.97 1.15 -12.81
CA TYR A 154 22.07 1.39 -11.88
C TYR A 154 23.11 0.27 -12.05
N ILE A 155 24.27 0.67 -12.59
CA ILE A 155 25.35 -0.24 -12.98
C ILE A 155 26.28 -0.55 -11.80
N ASP A 156 26.43 0.39 -10.85
CA ASP A 156 27.52 0.31 -9.88
C ASP A 156 27.16 -0.39 -8.56
N GLN A 157 25.91 -0.25 -8.09
CA GLN A 157 25.52 -0.71 -6.75
C GLN A 157 24.08 -1.22 -6.66
N ARG A 158 23.88 -2.16 -5.73
CA ARG A 158 22.55 -2.71 -5.42
C ARG A 158 21.79 -1.74 -4.53
N ARG A 159 20.63 -1.25 -5.00
CA ARG A 159 19.87 -0.23 -4.27
C ARG A 159 18.76 -0.82 -3.40
N TYR A 160 18.11 -1.91 -3.85
CA TYR A 160 17.05 -2.58 -3.10
C TYR A 160 17.36 -4.04 -2.78
N LEU A 161 16.70 -4.56 -1.73
CA LEU A 161 16.83 -5.96 -1.33
C LEU A 161 16.14 -6.95 -2.29
N ILE A 162 15.30 -6.45 -3.21
CA ILE A 162 14.67 -7.23 -4.27
C ILE A 162 15.50 -7.28 -5.55
N ASP A 163 16.54 -6.46 -5.64
CA ASP A 163 17.37 -6.37 -6.84
C ASP A 163 18.33 -7.57 -6.91
N PRO A 164 18.51 -8.17 -8.11
CA PRO A 164 19.48 -9.25 -8.28
C PRO A 164 20.90 -8.74 -7.99
N PRO A 165 21.78 -9.60 -7.42
CA PRO A 165 23.14 -9.18 -7.10
C PRO A 165 23.91 -8.78 -8.36
N GLN A 166 24.91 -7.91 -8.17
CA GLN A 166 25.71 -7.29 -9.24
C GLN A 166 26.31 -8.33 -10.22
N GLN A 167 26.66 -9.51 -9.70
CA GLN A 167 27.20 -10.61 -10.49
C GLN A 167 26.28 -11.06 -11.65
N TYR A 168 24.96 -10.96 -11.52
CA TYR A 168 24.02 -11.33 -12.59
C TYR A 168 23.68 -10.17 -13.54
N ARG A 169 24.15 -8.95 -13.24
CA ARG A 169 23.91 -7.75 -14.07
C ARG A 169 25.09 -7.41 -14.96
N GLN A 170 26.28 -7.90 -14.64
CA GLN A 170 27.45 -7.69 -15.48
C GLN A 170 27.23 -8.40 -16.82
N VAL A 171 27.19 -7.59 -17.88
CA VAL A 171 27.22 -8.10 -19.25
C VAL A 171 28.61 -8.72 -19.45
N SER A 172 28.67 -9.94 -19.95
CA SER A 172 29.93 -10.67 -20.15
C SER A 172 30.92 -9.94 -21.05
N ASP A 173 30.43 -9.05 -21.92
CA ASP A 173 31.22 -8.13 -22.74
C ASP A 173 30.59 -6.72 -22.72
N PRO A 174 31.19 -5.74 -22.03
CA PRO A 174 30.69 -4.36 -21.97
C PRO A 174 30.88 -3.60 -23.30
N THR A 175 31.71 -4.10 -24.21
CA THR A 175 31.92 -3.48 -25.54
C THR A 175 30.74 -3.71 -26.46
N ALA A 176 30.10 -4.88 -26.38
CA ALA A 176 28.88 -5.22 -27.12
C ALA A 176 27.68 -4.33 -26.76
N LEU A 177 27.65 -3.77 -25.55
CA LEU A 177 26.57 -2.88 -25.10
C LEU A 177 26.59 -1.50 -25.78
N ASN A 178 27.76 -1.09 -26.26
CA ASN A 178 27.96 0.17 -26.98
C ASN A 178 27.94 0.00 -28.51
N ASP A 179 27.82 -1.24 -29.01
CA ASP A 179 27.63 -1.49 -30.43
C ASP A 179 26.18 -1.22 -30.83
N VAL A 180 25.90 0.06 -31.10
CA VAL A 180 24.60 0.53 -31.63
C VAL A 180 24.37 0.09 -33.09
N GLY A 181 25.29 -0.68 -33.67
CA GLY A 181 25.27 -1.09 -35.07
C GLY A 181 25.34 0.09 -36.04
N THR A 182 25.12 -0.19 -37.33
CA THR A 182 24.98 0.88 -38.32
C THR A 182 23.62 1.55 -38.20
N PRO A 183 23.55 2.89 -38.02
CA PRO A 183 22.28 3.61 -37.93
C PRO A 183 21.46 3.43 -39.21
N GLU A 184 20.13 3.40 -39.06
CA GLU A 184 19.18 3.15 -40.16
C GLU A 184 19.36 4.12 -41.34
N SER A 185 19.78 5.36 -41.08
CA SER A 185 20.09 6.34 -42.13
C SER A 185 21.26 5.94 -43.03
N LYS A 186 22.27 5.24 -42.49
CA LYS A 186 23.39 4.70 -43.28
C LYS A 186 22.94 3.49 -44.10
N LYS A 187 22.09 2.61 -43.54
CA LYS A 187 21.52 1.48 -44.26
C LYS A 187 20.61 1.94 -45.42
N GLU A 188 19.82 2.99 -45.20
CA GLU A 188 18.97 3.56 -46.24
C GLU A 188 19.78 4.16 -47.39
N LYS A 189 20.84 4.93 -47.08
CA LYS A 189 21.76 5.44 -48.10
C LYS A 189 22.42 4.31 -48.91
N GLN A 190 22.83 3.24 -48.24
CA GLN A 190 23.42 2.07 -48.90
C GLN A 190 22.41 1.38 -49.83
N ARG A 191 21.18 1.12 -49.35
CA ARG A 191 20.11 0.55 -50.19
C ARG A 191 19.82 1.39 -51.43
N LYS A 192 19.81 2.72 -51.29
CA LYS A 192 19.59 3.63 -52.43
C LYS A 192 20.75 3.56 -53.42
N LYS A 193 21.99 3.55 -52.94
CA LYS A 193 23.19 3.41 -53.78
C LYS A 193 23.22 2.07 -54.52
N ASP A 194 22.88 0.97 -53.83
CA ASP A 194 22.85 -0.36 -54.42
C ASP A 194 21.71 -0.49 -55.44
N ALA A 195 20.55 0.15 -55.20
CA ALA A 195 19.46 0.24 -56.17
C ALA A 195 19.84 1.03 -57.43
N GLU A 196 20.55 2.16 -57.27
CA GLU A 196 21.04 2.96 -58.39
C GLU A 196 22.12 2.22 -59.19
N ALA A 197 23.03 1.50 -58.52
CA ALA A 197 24.01 0.63 -59.17
C ALA A 197 23.35 -0.55 -59.89
N ALA A 198 22.30 -1.15 -59.33
CA ALA A 198 21.50 -2.19 -59.97
C ALA A 198 20.73 -1.67 -61.20
N GLN A 199 20.28 -0.41 -61.17
CA GLN A 199 19.66 0.24 -62.33
C GLN A 199 20.69 0.56 -63.41
N GLN A 200 21.87 1.07 -63.05
CA GLN A 200 22.96 1.34 -63.99
C GLN A 200 23.50 0.07 -64.66
N THR A 201 23.60 -1.05 -63.92
CA THR A 201 23.99 -2.35 -64.48
C THR A 201 22.92 -3.00 -65.35
N ASN A 202 21.63 -2.72 -65.12
CA ASN A 202 20.56 -3.10 -66.05
C ASN A 202 20.56 -2.23 -67.33
N ASN A 203 21.00 -0.98 -67.24
CA ASN A 203 21.04 -0.04 -68.36
C ASN A 203 22.34 -0.12 -69.19
N SER A 204 23.32 -0.95 -68.78
CA SER A 204 24.58 -1.17 -69.52
C SER A 204 24.52 -2.34 -70.51
N SER A 205 23.33 -2.81 -70.88
CA SER A 205 23.13 -3.92 -71.83
C SER A 205 23.41 -3.59 -73.30
N TRP A 206 24.02 -2.44 -73.62
CA TRP A 206 24.37 -2.01 -74.98
C TRP A 206 25.14 -3.09 -75.76
N TRP A 207 26.06 -3.84 -75.15
CA TRP A 207 26.99 -4.75 -75.85
C TRP A 207 26.57 -6.22 -75.92
N LYS A 208 25.28 -6.58 -75.86
CA LYS A 208 24.84 -7.98 -76.09
C LYS A 208 24.37 -8.19 -77.55
N PRO A 209 25.25 -8.55 -78.50
CA PRO A 209 24.87 -8.70 -79.91
C PRO A 209 24.24 -10.05 -80.30
N PHE A 210 23.99 -10.99 -79.38
CA PHE A 210 23.32 -12.27 -79.73
C PHE A 210 22.43 -12.80 -78.58
N GLN A 211 21.13 -12.56 -78.69
CA GLN A 211 20.05 -13.40 -78.19
C GLN A 211 19.07 -13.62 -79.33
#